data_AF-D2H2Z5-F1
#
_entry.id   AF-D2H2Z5-F1
#
_cell.length_a   1.000
_cell.length_b   1.000
_cell.length_c   1.000
_cell.angle_alpha   90.00
_cell.angle_beta   90.00
_cell.angle_gamma   90.00
#
_symmetry.space_group_name_H-M   'P 1'
#
loop_
_entity.id
_entity.type
_entity.pdbx_description
1 polymer ?
#
loop_
_entity_poly.entity_id
_entity_poly.type
_entity_poly.pdbx_seq_one_letter_code
_entity_poly.pdbx_strand_id
1 'polypeptide(L)'
;LVFQGTYTFSDGLQYDAEHWHYCDSYDRRFYTEICHGLKPAGISQLTNMDPPRKIPQGCYDCGDGFYNPATRIIKDYRNRFLRNA
;
A
#
# COMPACT_ATOMS: atom_id res chain seq x y z
N LEU A 1 -32.78 -5.79 -11.11
CA LEU A 1 -31.59 -5.86 -11.98
C LEU A 1 -30.40 -6.21 -11.11
N VAL A 2 -29.74 -7.33 -11.36
CA VAL A 2 -28.47 -7.68 -10.70
C VAL A 2 -27.36 -7.28 -11.67
N PHE A 3 -26.46 -6.41 -11.25
CA PHE A 3 -25.30 -6.03 -12.05
C PHE A 3 -24.14 -6.95 -11.70
N GLN A 4 -23.58 -7.62 -12.70
CA GLN A 4 -22.28 -8.30 -12.59
C GLN A 4 -21.19 -7.30 -12.99
N GLY A 5 -20.10 -7.27 -12.23
CA GLY A 5 -18.95 -6.43 -12.49
C GLY A 5 -17.71 -6.93 -11.75
N THR A 6 -16.54 -6.65 -12.31
CA THR A 6 -15.25 -6.89 -11.67
C THR A 6 -14.79 -5.64 -10.95
N TYR A 7 -14.15 -5.79 -9.79
CA TYR A 7 -13.49 -4.71 -9.09
C TYR A 7 -11.98 -4.98 -9.05
N THR A 8 -11.18 -3.99 -9.43
CA THR A 8 -9.71 -4.07 -9.42
C THR A 8 -9.16 -2.91 -8.62
N PHE A 9 -8.33 -3.22 -7.62
CA PHE A 9 -7.64 -2.24 -6.80
C PHE A 9 -6.61 -1.46 -7.64
N SER A 10 -6.13 -0.33 -7.11
CA SER A 10 -5.21 0.56 -7.83
C SER A 10 -3.84 -0.05 -8.13
N ASP A 11 -3.47 -1.13 -7.46
CA ASP A 11 -2.26 -1.93 -7.69
C ASP A 11 -2.48 -3.10 -8.66
N GLY A 12 -3.68 -3.23 -9.23
CA GLY A 12 -4.03 -4.28 -10.19
C GLY A 12 -4.54 -5.58 -9.56
N LEU A 13 -4.64 -5.66 -8.23
CA LEU A 13 -5.27 -6.80 -7.57
C LEU A 13 -6.75 -6.86 -7.95
N GLN A 14 -7.22 -7.98 -8.50
CA GLN A 14 -8.63 -8.18 -8.77
C GLN A 14 -9.32 -8.75 -7.52
N TYR A 15 -10.43 -8.14 -7.11
CA TYR A 15 -11.28 -8.67 -6.06
C TYR A 15 -11.94 -9.98 -6.49
N ASP A 16 -11.87 -10.99 -5.62
CA ASP A 16 -12.56 -12.26 -5.75
C ASP A 16 -13.27 -12.56 -4.42
N ALA A 17 -14.58 -12.77 -4.48
CA ALA A 17 -15.40 -13.00 -3.29
C ALA A 17 -15.34 -14.45 -2.80
N GLU A 18 -15.01 -15.40 -3.67
CA GLU A 18 -15.03 -16.84 -3.38
C GLU A 18 -13.62 -17.36 -3.11
N HIS A 19 -12.63 -16.91 -3.88
CA HIS A 19 -11.25 -17.40 -3.83
C HIS A 19 -10.27 -16.27 -3.51
N TRP A 20 -10.51 -15.57 -2.40
CA TRP A 20 -9.66 -14.48 -1.93
C TRP A 20 -8.35 -15.01 -1.32
N HIS A 21 -7.23 -14.77 -2.00
CA HIS A 21 -5.91 -15.25 -1.58
C HIS A 21 -4.95 -14.15 -1.11
N TYR A 22 -5.40 -12.89 -1.11
CA TYR A 22 -4.55 -11.76 -0.69
C TYR A 22 -4.79 -11.40 0.78
N CYS A 23 -3.73 -11.30 1.58
CA CYS A 23 -3.83 -11.04 3.03
C CYS A 23 -4.75 -12.03 3.76
N ASP A 24 -4.70 -13.31 3.37
CA ASP A 24 -5.38 -14.36 4.13
C ASP A 24 -4.53 -14.79 5.35
N SER A 25 -5.03 -15.76 6.13
CA SER A 25 -4.32 -16.22 7.34
C SER A 25 -3.02 -17.01 7.05
N TYR A 26 -2.83 -17.47 5.81
CA TYR A 26 -1.73 -18.34 5.39
C TYR A 26 -0.65 -17.57 4.61
N ASP A 27 -1.07 -16.69 3.69
CA ASP A 27 -0.21 -15.89 2.84
C ASP A 27 -0.20 -14.42 3.26
N ARG A 28 0.92 -14.01 3.86
CA ARG A 28 1.15 -12.66 4.37
C ARG A 28 1.98 -11.80 3.42
N ARG A 29 2.24 -12.29 2.20
CA ARG A 29 3.04 -11.57 1.20
C ARG A 29 2.31 -10.33 0.70
N PHE A 30 3.07 -9.32 0.32
CA PHE A 30 2.52 -8.21 -0.46
C PHE A 30 2.01 -8.72 -1.82
N TYR A 31 1.05 -8.03 -2.43
CA TYR A 31 0.49 -8.45 -3.71
C TYR A 31 1.57 -8.52 -4.81
N THR A 32 2.49 -7.55 -4.80
CA THR A 32 3.67 -7.57 -5.68
C THR A 32 4.60 -8.76 -5.44
N GLU A 33 4.73 -9.26 -4.21
CA GLU A 33 5.50 -10.47 -3.91
C GLU A 33 4.79 -11.75 -4.33
N ILE A 34 3.45 -11.75 -4.37
CA ILE A 34 2.66 -12.84 -4.96
C ILE A 34 2.91 -12.87 -6.48
N CYS A 35 2.84 -11.70 -7.15
CA CYS A 35 2.99 -11.60 -8.60
C CYS A 35 4.44 -11.80 -9.09
N HIS A 36 5.45 -11.33 -8.35
CA HIS A 36 6.86 -11.27 -8.81
C HIS A 36 7.81 -12.16 -7.99
N GLY A 37 7.32 -12.78 -6.91
CA GLY A 37 8.12 -13.58 -6.00
C GLY A 37 8.78 -12.77 -4.88
N LEU A 38 9.28 -13.49 -3.87
CA LEU A 38 9.97 -12.92 -2.72
C LEU A 38 11.40 -12.49 -3.09
N LYS A 39 11.80 -11.31 -2.62
CA LYS A 39 13.17 -10.83 -2.77
C LYS A 39 14.11 -11.47 -1.74
N PRO A 40 15.40 -11.66 -2.08
CA PRO A 40 16.41 -12.13 -1.14
C PRO A 40 16.52 -11.30 0.14
N ALA A 41 17.08 -11.91 1.18
CA ALA A 41 17.39 -11.23 2.44
C ALA A 41 18.28 -10.01 2.19
N GLY A 42 17.99 -8.92 2.91
CA GLY A 42 18.68 -7.63 2.77
C GLY A 42 18.09 -6.69 1.71
N ILE A 43 17.23 -7.19 0.81
CA ILE A 43 16.48 -6.40 -0.16
C ILE A 43 14.99 -6.76 -0.20
N SER A 44 14.48 -7.35 0.88
CA SER A 44 13.05 -7.64 1.04
C SER A 44 12.21 -6.37 0.92
N GLN A 45 10.99 -6.50 0.39
CA GLN A 45 10.11 -5.36 0.23
C GLN A 45 9.69 -4.82 1.61
N LEU A 46 9.71 -3.50 1.76
CA LEU A 46 9.27 -2.82 2.98
C LEU A 46 7.79 -2.43 2.91
N THR A 47 7.27 -2.22 1.70
CA THR A 47 5.86 -1.94 1.41
C THR A 47 5.48 -2.65 0.11
N ASN A 48 4.18 -2.73 -0.19
CA ASN A 48 3.69 -3.27 -1.48
C ASN A 48 4.21 -2.46 -2.69
N MET A 49 4.67 -1.21 -2.49
CA MET A 49 5.30 -0.39 -3.52
C MET A 49 6.82 -0.54 -3.46
N ASP A 50 7.41 -0.99 -4.56
CA ASP A 50 8.85 -1.17 -4.69
C ASP A 50 9.39 -0.36 -5.90
N PRO A 51 10.36 0.55 -5.70
CA PRO A 51 10.98 0.90 -4.43
C PRO A 51 10.02 1.67 -3.49
N PRO A 52 10.21 1.56 -2.17
CA PRO A 52 9.37 2.28 -1.21
C PRO A 52 9.51 3.79 -1.38
N ARG A 53 8.45 4.53 -1.04
CA ARG A 53 8.48 5.99 -1.08
C ARG A 53 9.54 6.52 -0.12
N LYS A 54 10.28 7.54 -0.56
CA LYS A 54 11.24 8.22 0.31
C LYS A 54 10.48 9.08 1.31
N ILE A 55 10.49 8.64 2.58
CA ILE A 55 9.84 9.35 3.67
C ILE A 55 10.69 10.59 4.02
N PRO A 56 10.09 11.80 4.10
CA PRO A 56 10.80 12.98 4.56
C PRO A 56 11.32 12.81 5.99
N GLN A 57 12.47 13.42 6.30
CA GLN A 57 13.09 13.30 7.62
C GLN A 57 12.11 13.69 8.73
N GLY A 58 12.00 12.83 9.76
CA GLY A 58 11.13 13.05 10.91
C GLY A 58 9.63 12.90 10.62
N CYS A 59 9.25 12.49 9.41
CA CYS A 59 7.86 12.20 9.04
C CYS A 59 7.61 10.69 9.02
N TYR A 60 6.34 10.32 8.94
CA TYR A 60 5.88 8.92 8.86
C TYR A 60 4.93 8.77 7.67
N ASP A 61 5.04 7.66 6.94
CA ASP A 61 4.09 7.33 5.88
C ASP A 61 2.80 6.74 6.49
N CYS A 62 1.65 7.33 6.17
CA CYS A 62 0.34 6.92 6.66
C CYS A 62 -0.52 6.20 5.60
N GLY A 63 0.03 5.90 4.42
CA GLY A 63 -0.69 5.24 3.33
C GLY A 63 -1.44 6.20 2.41
N ASP A 64 -1.83 7.38 2.88
CA ASP A 64 -2.44 8.47 2.10
C ASP A 64 -1.53 9.72 1.97
N GLY A 65 -0.42 9.77 2.72
CA GLY A 65 0.50 10.88 2.75
C GLY A 65 1.53 10.76 3.87
N PHE A 66 2.36 11.80 4.02
CA PHE A 66 3.36 11.88 5.08
C PHE A 66 2.87 12.74 6.24
N TYR A 67 2.74 12.11 7.41
CA TYR A 67 2.49 12.77 8.68
C TYR A 67 3.76 13.42 9.22
N ASN A 68 3.68 14.69 9.56
CA ASN A 68 4.72 15.41 10.30
C ASN A 68 4.29 15.63 11.76
N PRO A 69 4.97 15.02 12.75
CA PRO A 69 4.60 15.14 14.16
C PRO A 69 4.80 16.54 14.73
N ALA A 70 5.72 17.34 14.18
CA ALA A 70 5.98 18.70 14.64
C ALA A 70 4.82 19.66 14.29
N THR A 71 4.21 19.47 13.11
CA THR A 71 3.10 20.32 12.65
C THR A 71 1.73 19.69 12.87
N ARG A 72 1.68 18.38 13.13
CA ARG A 72 0.47 17.55 13.18
C ARG A 72 -0.37 17.58 11.90
N ILE A 73 0.31 17.72 10.76
CA ILE A 73 -0.30 17.78 9.44
C ILE A 73 0.15 16.58 8.62
N ILE A 74 -0.79 15.98 7.88
CA ILE A 74 -0.52 15.04 6.81
C ILE A 74 -0.52 15.82 5.50
N LYS A 75 0.56 15.67 4.73
CA LYS A 75 0.62 16.13 3.34
C LYS A 75 0.57 14.94 2.41
N ASP A 76 -0.11 15.06 1.28
CA ASP A 76 -0.13 13.99 0.28
C ASP A 76 1.27 13.73 -0.29
N TYR A 77 1.40 12.68 -1.11
CA TYR A 77 2.69 12.33 -1.73
C TYR A 77 3.22 13.37 -2.73
N ARG A 78 2.45 14.43 -3.04
CA ARG A 78 2.85 15.58 -3.86
C ARG A 78 3.15 16.82 -2.99
N ASN A 79 3.30 16.64 -1.67
CA ASN A 79 3.58 17.70 -0.69
C ASN A 79 2.48 18.78 -0.58
N ARG A 80 1.24 18.43 -0.95
CA ARG A 80 0.07 19.30 -0.77
C ARG A 80 -0.59 19.00 0.57
N PHE A 81 -1.19 20.00 1.22
CA PHE A 81 -1.98 19.77 2.43
C PHE A 81 -3.07 18.72 2.16
N LEU A 82 -3.15 17.69 3.00
CA LEU A 82 -4.16 16.65 2.90
C LEU A 82 -5.18 16.78 4.04
N ARG A 83 -4.71 16.67 5.29
CA ARG A 83 -5.55 16.73 6.50
C ARG A 83 -4.72 16.97 7.76
N ASN A 84 -5.37 17.32 8.86
CA ASN A 84 -4.77 17.25 10.19
C ASN A 84 -4.73 15.80 10.69
N ALA A 85 -3.81 15.51 11.62
CA ALA A 85 -3.68 14.21 12.28
C ALA A 85 -4.70 14.00 13.39
#